data_AF-A0A9R1DEK2-F1
#
_entry.id   AF-A0A9R1DEK2-F1
#
_cell.length_a   1.000
_cell.length_b   1.000
_cell.length_c   1.000
_cell.angle_alpha   90.00
_cell.angle_beta   90.00
_cell.angle_gamma   90.00
#
_symmetry.space_group_name_H-M   'P 1'
#
loop_
_entity.id
_entity.type
_entity.pdbx_description
1 polymer ?
#
loop_
_entity_poly.entity_id
_entity_poly.type
_entity_poly.pdbx_seq_one_letter_code
_entity_poly.pdbx_strand_id
1 'polypeptide(L)'
;MVHLIGGNFHEKWSRKATHAICNMFNGEIYEKADERGIPIVNHSWLSDSLNAGVILPCDKYCVPGQEVQQCEDNFKRAYEHLSETGQTEIKSKSSGAKTPDGRSISIRADRLTQSTGNKKLRVETNFISKPKIVRTLQFKSDKKTSLDNYVKPDDRVVSIIYPDEEIPRDLTAPILKRVLRKSYLPLGRLHVENLSLGGKFGCHNFMVSDPHETVELCDVITEELTPEGRKADKKAFVKMVKGLFEWVPRDVRVWLQNIEDGWDDALLMNHIYMFDSDSTFGQFITLYQGVLKLKEKGGQKYKDFIELPRMQSYNGWHAIGFKWKILRANMDYIDPREEQLDVLEKARLELKREKDPSRKNVFGLLRTVKNTWSHPARHLQEFFLAIMISEYLQLLSDVQKALYDCGYYGQNLSLMDFP
;
A
#
# COMPACT_ATOMS: atom_id res chain seq x y z
N MET A 1 -13.45 -7.85 5.03
CA MET A 1 -14.24 -7.38 3.87
C MET A 1 -14.88 -6.02 4.11
N VAL A 2 -15.86 -5.84 5.01
CA VAL A 2 -16.50 -4.52 5.27
C VAL A 2 -15.49 -3.40 5.61
N HIS A 3 -14.54 -3.67 6.50
CA HIS A 3 -13.49 -2.70 6.83
C HIS A 3 -12.46 -2.49 5.71
N LEU A 4 -12.33 -3.42 4.76
CA LEU A 4 -11.38 -3.31 3.63
C LEU A 4 -11.89 -2.33 2.57
N ILE A 5 -13.19 -2.07 2.51
CA ILE A 5 -13.80 -1.06 1.62
C ILE A 5 -14.13 0.24 2.36
N GLY A 6 -13.56 0.46 3.56
CA GLY A 6 -13.80 1.67 4.36
C GLY A 6 -15.13 1.69 5.13
N GLY A 7 -15.85 0.57 5.20
CA GLY A 7 -17.13 0.46 5.93
C GLY A 7 -16.96 0.19 7.43
N ASN A 8 -18.00 0.53 8.21
CA ASN A 8 -18.09 0.20 9.64
C ASN A 8 -18.92 -1.07 9.83
N PHE A 9 -18.33 -2.11 10.43
CA PHE A 9 -19.06 -3.35 10.75
C PHE A 9 -19.70 -3.27 12.13
N HIS A 10 -20.93 -3.78 12.23
CA HIS A 10 -21.63 -3.96 13.49
C HIS A 10 -22.05 -5.43 13.62
N GLU A 11 -21.51 -6.12 14.62
CA GLU A 11 -21.84 -7.54 14.89
C GLU A 11 -23.31 -7.70 15.33
N LYS A 12 -23.83 -6.71 16.07
CA LYS A 12 -25.24 -6.62 16.45
C LYS A 12 -25.92 -5.50 15.66
N TRP A 13 -27.23 -5.61 15.51
CA TRP A 13 -28.02 -4.57 14.86
C TRP A 13 -27.74 -3.17 15.43
N SER A 14 -27.55 -2.20 14.54
CA SER A 14 -27.25 -0.81 14.86
C SER A 14 -28.15 0.12 14.04
N ARG A 15 -28.73 1.13 14.68
CA ARG A 15 -29.49 2.19 13.99
C ARG A 15 -28.62 3.07 13.08
N LYS A 16 -27.30 2.91 13.12
CA LYS A 16 -26.36 3.60 12.21
C LYS A 16 -25.99 2.75 10.99
N ALA A 17 -26.42 1.50 10.93
CA ALA A 17 -26.16 0.64 9.79
C ALA A 17 -26.84 1.20 8.53
N THR A 18 -26.12 1.17 7.41
CA THR A 18 -26.60 1.61 6.10
C THR A 18 -26.97 0.46 5.19
N HIS A 19 -26.45 -0.76 5.44
CA HIS A 19 -26.71 -1.98 4.69
C HIS A 19 -26.80 -3.16 5.67
N ALA A 20 -27.67 -4.11 5.41
CA ALA A 20 -27.75 -5.38 6.12
C ALA A 20 -27.24 -6.51 5.21
N ILE A 21 -26.25 -7.27 5.68
CA ILE A 21 -25.72 -8.42 4.95
C ILE A 21 -26.35 -9.67 5.55
N CYS A 22 -27.18 -10.37 4.77
CA CYS A 22 -27.97 -11.52 5.21
C CYS A 22 -27.82 -12.68 4.23
N ASN A 23 -27.64 -13.90 4.73
CA ASN A 23 -27.62 -15.12 3.91
C ASN A 23 -28.96 -15.87 3.91
N MET A 24 -29.91 -15.46 4.78
CA MET A 24 -31.24 -16.05 4.89
C MET A 24 -32.27 -14.93 5.05
N PHE A 25 -33.50 -15.15 4.58
CA PHE A 25 -34.62 -14.22 4.64
C PHE A 25 -35.30 -14.17 6.02
N ASN A 26 -34.56 -14.47 7.09
CA ASN A 26 -35.08 -14.54 8.46
C ASN A 26 -34.03 -14.11 9.48
N GLY A 27 -34.49 -13.80 10.69
CA GLY A 27 -33.64 -13.46 11.84
C GLY A 27 -33.65 -11.97 12.18
N GLU A 28 -33.17 -11.67 13.39
CA GLU A 28 -33.32 -10.36 14.04
C GLU A 28 -32.72 -9.19 13.24
N ILE A 29 -31.64 -9.42 12.48
CA ILE A 29 -31.01 -8.39 11.65
C ILE A 29 -31.82 -8.16 10.36
N TYR A 30 -32.38 -9.21 9.78
CA TYR A 30 -33.21 -9.13 8.57
C TYR A 30 -34.50 -8.37 8.85
N GLU A 31 -35.24 -8.77 9.88
CA GLU A 31 -36.51 -8.14 10.27
C GLU A 31 -36.33 -6.64 10.57
N LYS A 32 -35.32 -6.28 11.34
CA LYS A 32 -35.04 -4.87 11.68
C LYS A 32 -34.54 -4.04 10.48
N ALA A 33 -33.91 -4.67 9.50
CA ALA A 33 -33.47 -4.00 8.28
C ALA A 33 -34.65 -3.74 7.33
N ASP A 34 -35.56 -4.72 7.21
CA ASP A 34 -36.79 -4.63 6.41
C ASP A 34 -37.74 -3.57 7.00
N GLU A 35 -37.97 -3.60 8.31
CA GLU A 35 -38.73 -2.58 9.04
C GLU A 35 -38.21 -1.15 8.82
N ARG A 36 -36.89 -1.01 8.66
CA ARG A 36 -36.22 0.28 8.47
C ARG A 36 -36.07 0.68 7.00
N GLY A 37 -36.35 -0.23 6.06
CA GLY A 37 -36.18 0.00 4.63
C GLY A 37 -34.74 0.31 4.23
N ILE A 38 -33.74 -0.31 4.88
CA ILE A 38 -32.34 -0.23 4.43
C ILE A 38 -32.02 -1.43 3.51
N PRO A 39 -31.05 -1.31 2.57
CA PRO A 39 -30.71 -2.37 1.64
C PRO A 39 -30.33 -3.66 2.36
N ILE A 40 -30.99 -4.76 1.99
CA ILE A 40 -30.68 -6.11 2.44
C ILE A 40 -30.02 -6.85 1.27
N VAL A 41 -28.76 -7.25 1.46
CA VAL A 41 -27.94 -7.87 0.42
C VAL A 41 -27.30 -9.15 0.92
N ASN A 42 -26.99 -10.07 0.01
CA ASN A 42 -26.19 -11.25 0.32
C ASN A 42 -24.69 -10.92 0.42
N HIS A 43 -23.90 -11.88 0.90
CA HIS A 43 -22.45 -11.70 1.06
C HIS A 43 -21.70 -11.44 -0.26
N SER A 44 -22.26 -11.83 -1.42
CA SER A 44 -21.63 -11.61 -2.73
C SER A 44 -21.55 -10.12 -3.07
N TRP A 45 -22.52 -9.29 -2.64
CA TRP A 45 -22.44 -7.83 -2.83
C TRP A 45 -21.15 -7.23 -2.26
N LEU A 46 -20.79 -7.68 -1.06
CA LEU A 46 -19.61 -7.19 -0.38
C LEU A 46 -18.32 -7.71 -1.04
N SER A 47 -18.33 -8.97 -1.47
CA SER A 47 -17.20 -9.59 -2.19
C SER A 47 -16.98 -8.92 -3.55
N ASP A 48 -18.05 -8.69 -4.31
CA ASP A 48 -17.98 -8.12 -5.64
C ASP A 48 -17.69 -6.62 -5.60
N SER A 49 -18.20 -5.90 -4.59
CA SER A 49 -17.81 -4.50 -4.36
C SER A 49 -16.34 -4.39 -3.95
N LEU A 50 -15.82 -5.34 -3.19
CA LEU A 50 -14.40 -5.41 -2.84
C LEU A 50 -13.54 -5.71 -4.08
N ASN A 51 -13.95 -6.67 -4.91
CA ASN A 51 -13.24 -7.05 -6.14
C ASN A 51 -13.26 -5.94 -7.19
N ALA A 52 -14.39 -5.24 -7.33
CA ALA A 52 -14.54 -4.11 -8.25
C ALA A 52 -13.87 -2.83 -7.73
N GLY A 53 -13.53 -2.77 -6.44
CA GLY A 53 -12.99 -1.57 -5.79
C GLY A 53 -13.98 -0.40 -5.71
N VAL A 54 -15.27 -0.65 -5.93
CA VAL A 54 -16.36 0.34 -5.86
C VAL A 54 -17.58 -0.30 -5.20
N ILE A 55 -18.39 0.50 -4.48
CA ILE A 55 -19.68 0.02 -3.95
C ILE A 55 -20.62 -0.22 -5.12
N LEU A 56 -20.98 -1.48 -5.35
CA LEU A 56 -21.88 -1.85 -6.44
C LEU A 56 -23.35 -1.59 -6.07
N PRO A 57 -24.25 -1.40 -7.05
CA PRO A 57 -25.68 -1.34 -6.81
C PRO A 57 -26.19 -2.61 -6.13
N CYS A 58 -27.15 -2.46 -5.20
CA CYS A 58 -27.63 -3.58 -4.39
C CYS A 58 -28.63 -4.50 -5.13
N ASP A 59 -29.21 -4.02 -6.24
CA ASP A 59 -30.36 -4.62 -6.93
C ASP A 59 -30.14 -6.08 -7.38
N LYS A 60 -28.88 -6.46 -7.61
CA LYS A 60 -28.50 -7.79 -8.11
C LYS A 60 -28.15 -8.79 -7.00
N TYR A 61 -28.23 -8.40 -5.74
CA TYR A 61 -27.69 -9.15 -4.61
C TYR A 61 -28.72 -9.51 -3.56
N CYS A 62 -29.97 -9.72 -3.99
CA CYS A 62 -31.04 -10.15 -3.10
C CYS A 62 -30.71 -11.47 -2.38
N VAL A 63 -31.28 -11.63 -1.21
CA VAL A 63 -31.12 -12.85 -0.41
C VAL A 63 -31.99 -13.96 -1.02
N PRO A 64 -31.48 -15.20 -1.17
CA PRO A 64 -32.29 -16.31 -1.70
C PRO A 64 -33.57 -16.51 -0.89
N GLY A 65 -34.72 -16.56 -1.57
CA GLY A 65 -36.06 -16.72 -0.96
C GLY A 65 -36.82 -15.41 -0.71
N GLN A 66 -36.21 -14.25 -0.96
CA GLN A 66 -36.89 -12.96 -0.94
C GLN A 66 -37.61 -12.68 -2.27
N GLU A 67 -38.82 -12.12 -2.24
CA GLU A 67 -39.52 -11.70 -3.45
C GLU A 67 -38.79 -10.53 -4.12
N VAL A 68 -38.56 -10.62 -5.43
CA VAL A 68 -37.81 -9.62 -6.22
C VAL A 68 -38.43 -8.23 -6.07
N GLN A 69 -39.77 -8.13 -6.04
CA GLN A 69 -40.48 -6.87 -5.86
C GLN A 69 -40.21 -6.22 -4.50
N GLN A 70 -40.16 -7.01 -3.42
CA GLN A 70 -39.85 -6.50 -2.08
C GLN A 70 -38.39 -6.01 -1.99
N CYS A 71 -37.49 -6.67 -2.72
CA CYS A 71 -36.09 -6.28 -2.81
C CYS A 71 -35.94 -4.91 -3.52
N GLU A 72 -36.59 -4.75 -4.68
CA GLU A 72 -36.60 -3.49 -5.45
C GLU A 72 -37.22 -2.32 -4.67
N ASP A 73 -38.32 -2.55 -3.96
CA ASP A 73 -38.97 -1.54 -3.13
C ASP A 73 -38.08 -1.07 -1.97
N ASN A 74 -37.34 -2.00 -1.34
CA ASN A 74 -36.42 -1.68 -0.26
C ASN A 74 -35.21 -0.88 -0.75
N PHE A 75 -34.66 -1.20 -1.92
CA PHE A 75 -33.56 -0.44 -2.51
C PHE A 75 -34.00 0.97 -2.91
N LYS A 76 -35.18 1.09 -3.52
CA LYS A 76 -35.72 2.39 -3.92
C LYS A 76 -35.89 3.34 -2.73
N ARG A 77 -36.50 2.86 -1.63
CA ARG A 77 -36.65 3.64 -0.38
C ARG A 77 -35.30 4.07 0.23
N ALA A 78 -34.31 3.17 0.20
CA ALA A 78 -32.98 3.45 0.73
C ALA A 78 -32.23 4.52 -0.08
N TYR A 79 -32.30 4.46 -1.41
CA TYR A 79 -31.66 5.44 -2.29
C TYR A 79 -32.33 6.81 -2.23
N GLU A 80 -33.67 6.87 -2.07
CA GLU A 80 -34.42 8.11 -1.83
C GLU A 80 -33.94 8.79 -0.53
N HIS A 81 -33.81 8.06 0.57
CA HIS A 81 -33.34 8.60 1.85
C HIS A 81 -31.88 9.10 1.83
N LEU A 82 -31.00 8.47 1.07
CA LEU A 82 -29.60 8.91 0.92
C LEU A 82 -29.49 10.19 0.08
N SER A 83 -30.38 10.37 -0.91
CA SER A 83 -30.41 11.55 -1.77
C SER A 83 -30.88 12.82 -1.04
N GLU A 84 -31.78 12.70 -0.06
CA GLU A 84 -32.27 13.82 0.77
C GLU A 84 -31.20 14.36 1.73
N THR A 85 -30.33 13.50 2.24
CA THR A 85 -29.22 13.93 3.13
C THR A 85 -28.08 14.65 2.41
N GLY A 86 -28.06 14.63 1.06
CA GLY A 86 -27.03 15.26 0.22
C GLY A 86 -27.39 16.63 -0.37
N GLN A 87 -28.64 17.10 -0.21
CA GLN A 87 -29.07 18.43 -0.69
C GLN A 87 -29.30 19.40 0.47
N THR A 88 -28.23 19.88 1.10
CA THR A 88 -28.27 21.24 1.67
C THR A 88 -28.09 22.24 0.53
N GLU A 89 -29.16 22.45 -0.24
CA GLU A 89 -29.32 23.70 -0.96
C GLU A 89 -29.27 24.85 0.06
N ILE A 90 -28.36 25.80 -0.17
CA ILE A 90 -28.40 27.11 0.47
C ILE A 90 -29.67 27.80 -0.05
N LYS A 91 -30.82 27.46 0.54
CA LYS A 91 -32.05 28.24 0.44
C LYS A 91 -31.99 29.30 1.52
N SER A 92 -31.53 30.49 1.12
CA SER A 92 -31.72 31.74 1.84
C SER A 92 -33.22 31.96 2.09
N LYS A 93 -33.73 31.46 3.22
CA LYS A 93 -34.95 32.01 3.82
C LYS A 93 -34.56 33.19 4.68
N SER A 94 -34.70 34.38 4.10
CA SER A 94 -34.78 35.64 4.81
C SER A 94 -36.03 35.63 5.71
N SER A 95 -35.87 35.21 6.97
CA SER A 95 -36.82 35.56 8.01
C SER A 95 -36.38 36.90 8.60
N GLY A 96 -37.10 37.97 8.22
CA GLY A 96 -36.95 39.27 8.84
C GLY A 96 -37.30 39.20 10.33
N ALA A 97 -36.31 39.46 11.18
CA ALA A 97 -36.52 39.90 12.55
C ALA A 97 -36.10 41.36 12.63
N LYS A 98 -37.06 42.23 12.93
CA LYS A 98 -36.86 43.66 13.17
C LYS A 98 -36.22 43.86 14.54
N THR A 99 -35.19 44.69 14.63
CA THR A 99 -34.83 45.39 15.88
C THR A 99 -35.42 46.81 15.85
N PRO A 100 -35.71 47.42 17.02
CA PRO A 100 -36.65 48.55 17.10
C PRO A 100 -36.16 49.89 16.54
N ASP A 101 -34.87 50.11 16.30
CA ASP A 101 -34.38 51.42 15.86
C ASP A 101 -33.60 51.30 14.53
N GLY A 102 -34.34 51.50 13.44
CA GLY A 102 -33.89 51.27 12.07
C GLY A 102 -32.81 52.23 11.57
N ARG A 103 -31.55 51.86 11.73
CA ARG A 103 -30.44 52.39 10.91
C ARG A 103 -29.53 51.27 10.42
N SER A 104 -29.45 51.15 9.11
CA SER A 104 -28.58 50.25 8.35
C SER A 104 -27.17 50.85 8.22
N ILE A 105 -26.14 50.06 8.58
CA ILE A 105 -24.74 50.34 8.25
C ILE A 105 -24.17 49.12 7.50
N SER A 106 -23.83 49.34 6.23
CA SER A 106 -23.01 48.44 5.42
C SER A 106 -21.54 48.72 5.68
N ILE A 107 -20.71 47.71 5.99
CA ILE A 107 -19.25 47.83 5.82
C ILE A 107 -18.66 46.50 5.30
N ARG A 108 -17.84 46.68 4.27
CA ARG A 108 -16.98 45.75 3.54
C ARG A 108 -15.88 45.12 4.41
N ALA A 109 -15.30 44.06 3.85
CA ALA A 109 -14.02 43.47 4.23
C ALA A 109 -12.91 44.51 4.48
N ASP A 110 -12.11 44.29 5.53
CA ASP A 110 -10.65 44.20 5.39
C ASP A 110 -9.92 43.70 6.65
N ARG A 111 -8.85 42.95 6.36
CA ARG A 111 -7.57 42.68 7.05
C ARG A 111 -7.28 43.09 8.51
N LEU A 112 -6.41 42.23 9.09
CA LEU A 112 -5.22 42.46 9.96
C LEU A 112 -5.29 42.18 11.48
N THR A 113 -4.29 41.36 11.87
CA THR A 113 -3.40 41.41 13.05
C THR A 113 -3.86 41.00 14.47
N GLN A 114 -3.15 39.96 14.94
CA GLN A 114 -2.36 39.82 16.18
C GLN A 114 -3.01 39.97 17.57
N SER A 115 -2.82 38.87 18.34
CA SER A 115 -2.35 38.80 19.73
C SER A 115 -3.18 39.43 20.85
N THR A 116 -3.60 38.60 21.82
CA THR A 116 -3.03 38.56 23.19
C THR A 116 -3.87 37.68 24.14
N GLY A 117 -3.17 36.85 24.93
CA GLY A 117 -3.39 36.69 26.38
C GLY A 117 -4.71 36.13 26.95
N ASN A 118 -4.67 34.83 27.28
CA ASN A 118 -5.17 34.20 28.52
C ASN A 118 -6.48 34.67 29.18
N LYS A 119 -7.44 33.73 29.32
CA LYS A 119 -7.93 33.29 30.64
C LYS A 119 -8.76 32.00 30.56
N LYS A 120 -8.47 31.11 31.51
CA LYS A 120 -9.13 29.85 31.84
C LYS A 120 -10.66 29.97 31.88
N LEU A 121 -11.35 29.07 31.17
CA LEU A 121 -12.61 28.50 31.62
C LEU A 121 -12.68 27.04 31.16
N ARG A 122 -12.59 26.17 32.15
CA ARG A 122 -12.59 24.72 32.10
C ARG A 122 -14.04 24.28 31.87
N VAL A 123 -14.34 23.67 30.74
CA VAL A 123 -15.55 22.86 30.57
C VAL A 123 -15.09 21.40 30.59
N GLU A 124 -15.39 20.73 31.70
CA GLU A 124 -15.24 19.28 31.83
C GLU A 124 -16.21 18.60 30.87
N THR A 125 -15.67 18.06 29.79
CA THR A 125 -16.37 17.06 29.00
C THR A 125 -15.83 15.70 29.43
N ASN A 126 -16.72 14.89 30.02
CA ASN A 126 -16.47 13.49 30.31
C ASN A 126 -16.09 12.79 29.01
N PHE A 127 -14.79 12.58 28.80
CA PHE A 127 -14.29 11.71 27.75
C PHE A 127 -14.77 10.30 28.07
N ILE A 128 -15.79 9.84 27.35
CA ILE A 128 -16.03 8.41 27.17
C ILE A 128 -14.71 7.85 26.62
N SER A 129 -14.09 6.98 27.39
CA SER A 129 -12.81 6.36 27.06
C SER A 129 -12.90 5.72 25.68
N LYS A 130 -12.10 6.23 24.75
CA LYS A 130 -11.86 5.54 23.47
C LYS A 130 -11.38 4.12 23.80
N PRO A 131 -11.85 3.08 23.09
CA PRO A 131 -11.30 1.75 23.28
C PRO A 131 -9.79 1.80 23.03
N LYS A 132 -9.01 1.41 24.05
CA LYS A 132 -7.56 1.22 23.92
C LYS A 132 -7.33 0.18 22.83
N ILE A 133 -6.76 0.59 21.70
CA ILE A 133 -6.19 -0.35 20.73
C ILE A 133 -4.90 -0.87 21.38
N VAL A 134 -4.97 -2.06 21.96
CA VAL A 134 -3.86 -2.75 22.59
C VAL A 134 -3.19 -3.64 21.54
N ARG A 135 -1.84 -3.68 21.57
CA ARG A 135 -0.89 -4.69 21.03
C ARG A 135 -0.19 -4.38 19.69
N THR A 136 1.14 -4.40 19.72
CA THR A 136 2.00 -4.87 18.62
C THR A 136 2.42 -6.26 18.98
N LEU A 137 2.72 -6.94 17.89
CA LEU A 137 3.59 -8.09 17.85
C LEU A 137 5.03 -7.67 18.07
N GLN A 138 5.57 -8.03 19.22
CA GLN A 138 7.01 -8.26 19.32
C GLN A 138 7.32 -9.65 18.78
N PHE A 139 8.10 -9.74 17.71
CA PHE A 139 8.83 -10.96 17.39
C PHE A 139 10.09 -11.00 18.23
N LYS A 140 10.09 -11.84 19.27
CA LYS A 140 11.35 -12.30 19.85
C LYS A 140 11.88 -13.45 18.99
N SER A 141 13.11 -13.33 18.52
CA SER A 141 13.81 -14.31 17.69
C SER A 141 14.48 -15.42 18.53
N ASP A 142 14.05 -15.59 19.78
CA ASP A 142 14.41 -16.72 20.62
C ASP A 142 13.51 -17.93 20.29
N LYS A 143 14.14 -19.07 20.01
CA LYS A 143 13.56 -20.32 19.47
C LYS A 143 12.48 -21.00 20.36
N LYS A 144 11.87 -20.31 21.33
CA LYS A 144 11.03 -20.89 22.40
C LYS A 144 9.56 -20.47 22.42
N THR A 145 9.11 -19.52 21.58
CA THR A 145 7.69 -19.12 21.59
C THR A 145 6.92 -19.82 20.47
N SER A 146 6.00 -20.73 20.83
CA SER A 146 5.14 -21.45 19.86
C SER A 146 4.20 -20.51 19.11
N LEU A 147 3.98 -20.78 17.81
CA LEU A 147 3.11 -20.02 16.91
C LEU A 147 1.65 -20.00 17.39
N ASP A 148 1.21 -21.06 18.06
CA ASP A 148 -0.18 -21.26 18.51
C ASP A 148 -0.63 -20.26 19.59
N ASN A 149 0.33 -19.67 20.32
CA ASN A 149 0.04 -18.63 21.32
C ASN A 149 -0.39 -17.29 20.70
N TYR A 150 -0.26 -17.12 19.38
CA TYR A 150 -0.66 -15.91 18.63
C TYR A 150 -2.03 -16.07 17.93
N VAL A 151 -2.73 -17.19 18.13
CA VAL A 151 -3.91 -17.60 17.34
C VAL A 151 -5.21 -17.43 18.16
N LYS A 152 -5.47 -16.24 18.72
CA LYS A 152 -6.84 -15.90 19.15
C LYS A 152 -7.57 -15.22 17.97
N PRO A 153 -8.69 -15.78 17.46
CA PRO A 153 -9.38 -15.28 16.27
C PRO A 153 -9.84 -13.82 16.37
N ASP A 154 -10.21 -13.38 17.58
CA ASP A 154 -10.84 -12.08 17.82
C ASP A 154 -9.86 -10.88 17.82
N ASP A 155 -8.55 -11.15 17.83
CA ASP A 155 -7.49 -10.14 17.86
C ASP A 155 -6.97 -9.74 16.44
N ARG A 156 -7.63 -10.19 15.36
CA ARG A 156 -7.10 -10.18 13.97
C ARG A 156 -7.52 -9.01 13.07
N VAL A 157 -7.94 -7.86 13.59
CA VAL A 157 -8.41 -6.75 12.73
C VAL A 157 -7.39 -5.61 12.69
N VAL A 158 -6.55 -5.60 11.65
CA VAL A 158 -5.73 -4.44 11.28
C VAL A 158 -6.57 -3.56 10.36
N SER A 159 -7.03 -2.40 10.84
CA SER A 159 -7.75 -1.43 10.00
C SER A 159 -6.78 -0.74 9.05
N ILE A 160 -6.91 -0.97 7.76
CA ILE A 160 -6.30 -0.10 6.73
C ILE A 160 -7.19 1.12 6.58
N ILE A 161 -6.63 2.32 6.69
CA ILE A 161 -7.27 3.53 6.17
C ILE A 161 -6.51 3.91 4.91
N TYR A 162 -7.22 3.87 3.80
CA TYR A 162 -6.77 4.43 2.53
C TYR A 162 -6.72 5.96 2.69
N PRO A 163 -5.61 6.61 2.35
CA PRO A 163 -5.66 8.06 2.14
C PRO A 163 -6.73 8.35 1.07
N ASP A 164 -7.38 9.51 1.11
CA ASP A 164 -8.26 9.95 0.01
C ASP A 164 -7.51 10.09 -1.34
N GLU A 165 -6.17 9.93 -1.34
CA GLU A 165 -5.37 9.66 -2.52
C GLU A 165 -5.56 8.20 -2.96
N GLU A 166 -6.13 8.04 -4.16
CA GLU A 166 -6.36 6.76 -4.82
C GLU A 166 -5.16 5.80 -4.68
N ILE A 167 -5.43 4.54 -4.31
CA ILE A 167 -4.47 3.44 -4.48
C ILE A 167 -3.85 3.60 -5.88
N PRO A 168 -2.52 3.48 -6.05
CA PRO A 168 -1.91 3.47 -7.37
C PRO A 168 -2.68 2.58 -8.35
N ARG A 169 -3.59 3.17 -9.15
CA ARG A 169 -4.36 2.46 -10.19
C ARG A 169 -3.45 2.01 -11.34
N ASP A 170 -2.21 2.48 -11.32
CA ASP A 170 -1.17 2.33 -12.32
C ASP A 170 -0.15 1.24 -11.94
N LEU A 171 -0.51 0.23 -11.16
CA LEU A 171 0.35 -0.96 -11.06
C LEU A 171 0.12 -1.88 -12.26
N THR A 172 1.21 -2.42 -12.77
CA THR A 172 1.16 -3.31 -13.92
C THR A 172 0.58 -4.66 -13.51
N ALA A 173 -0.27 -5.25 -14.34
CA ALA A 173 -0.79 -6.59 -14.09
C ALA A 173 0.35 -7.63 -14.01
N PRO A 174 0.29 -8.64 -13.12
CA PRO A 174 1.36 -9.64 -12.96
C PRO A 174 1.76 -10.34 -14.26
N ILE A 175 0.78 -10.67 -15.11
CA ILE A 175 1.00 -11.28 -16.43
C ILE A 175 1.88 -10.38 -17.31
N LEU A 176 1.54 -9.10 -17.40
CA LEU A 176 2.30 -8.15 -18.21
C LEU A 176 3.73 -7.95 -17.67
N LYS A 177 3.93 -7.96 -16.34
CA LYS A 177 5.27 -7.95 -15.74
C LYS A 177 6.11 -9.17 -16.14
N ARG A 178 5.50 -10.36 -16.17
CA ARG A 178 6.17 -11.59 -16.61
C ARG A 178 6.55 -11.53 -18.08
N VAL A 179 5.62 -11.11 -18.95
CA VAL A 179 5.88 -10.94 -20.38
C VAL A 179 7.03 -9.96 -20.61
N LEU A 180 6.99 -8.76 -20.00
CA LEU A 180 8.05 -7.76 -20.15
C LEU A 180 9.43 -8.28 -19.72
N ARG A 181 9.51 -8.97 -18.57
CA ARG A 181 10.76 -9.59 -18.14
C ARG A 181 11.24 -10.65 -19.11
N LYS A 182 10.35 -11.55 -19.55
CA LYS A 182 10.70 -12.59 -20.52
C LYS A 182 11.09 -12.01 -21.88
N SER A 183 10.56 -10.86 -22.28
CA SER A 183 11.04 -10.13 -23.45
C SER A 183 12.44 -9.55 -23.26
N TYR A 184 12.84 -9.19 -22.05
CA TYR A 184 14.21 -8.73 -21.79
C TYR A 184 15.22 -9.89 -21.71
N LEU A 185 14.79 -11.08 -21.33
CA LEU A 185 15.66 -12.24 -21.08
C LEU A 185 16.55 -12.62 -22.28
N PRO A 186 16.06 -12.72 -23.53
CA PRO A 186 16.90 -12.99 -24.69
C PRO A 186 18.02 -11.96 -24.87
N LEU A 187 17.74 -10.67 -24.64
CA LEU A 187 18.75 -9.62 -24.68
C LEU A 187 19.85 -9.85 -23.64
N GLY A 188 19.45 -10.16 -22.39
CA GLY A 188 20.40 -10.48 -21.33
C GLY A 188 21.27 -11.69 -21.66
N ARG A 189 20.69 -12.75 -22.25
CA ARG A 189 21.44 -13.95 -22.67
C ARG A 189 22.45 -13.64 -23.78
N LEU A 190 22.06 -12.89 -24.80
CA LEU A 190 22.98 -12.42 -25.84
C LEU A 190 24.15 -11.65 -25.23
N HIS A 191 23.88 -10.75 -24.28
CA HIS A 191 24.94 -9.99 -23.62
C HIS A 191 25.91 -10.86 -22.79
N VAL A 192 25.46 -12.00 -22.25
CA VAL A 192 26.33 -12.96 -21.55
C VAL A 192 27.18 -13.74 -22.56
N GLU A 193 26.64 -14.00 -23.74
CA GLU A 193 27.32 -14.67 -24.86
C GLU A 193 28.22 -13.73 -25.67
N ASN A 194 28.48 -12.50 -25.19
CA ASN A 194 29.21 -11.44 -25.88
C ASN A 194 28.61 -11.05 -27.25
N LEU A 195 27.29 -11.13 -27.36
CA LEU A 195 26.51 -10.69 -28.53
C LEU A 195 25.63 -9.48 -28.19
N SER A 196 25.35 -8.68 -29.22
CA SER A 196 24.54 -7.45 -29.21
C SER A 196 23.60 -7.45 -30.41
N LEU A 197 22.47 -6.76 -30.30
CA LEU A 197 21.60 -6.45 -31.45
C LEU A 197 21.87 -5.03 -31.99
N GLY A 198 22.74 -4.25 -31.33
CA GLY A 198 23.11 -2.89 -31.73
C GLY A 198 21.94 -1.90 -31.68
N GLY A 199 20.90 -2.20 -30.92
CA GLY A 199 19.63 -1.47 -30.86
C GLY A 199 18.74 -1.64 -32.10
N LYS A 200 19.05 -2.59 -32.98
CA LYS A 200 18.37 -2.81 -34.28
C LYS A 200 17.24 -3.84 -34.16
N PHE A 201 16.24 -3.54 -33.33
CA PHE A 201 15.06 -4.38 -33.15
C PHE A 201 13.83 -3.55 -32.76
N GLY A 202 12.65 -4.14 -32.88
CA GLY A 202 11.38 -3.57 -32.43
C GLY A 202 10.44 -4.64 -31.86
N CYS A 203 9.20 -4.26 -31.54
CA CYS A 203 8.23 -5.17 -30.92
C CYS A 203 7.91 -6.39 -31.79
N HIS A 204 8.00 -6.27 -33.12
CA HIS A 204 7.76 -7.36 -34.06
C HIS A 204 8.80 -8.50 -33.96
N ASN A 205 9.97 -8.24 -33.39
CA ASN A 205 10.99 -9.26 -33.18
C ASN A 205 10.71 -10.15 -31.96
N PHE A 206 9.75 -9.79 -31.10
CA PHE A 206 9.42 -10.55 -29.90
C PHE A 206 8.09 -11.29 -30.10
N MET A 207 8.19 -12.59 -30.40
CA MET A 207 7.02 -13.44 -30.52
C MET A 207 6.60 -13.93 -29.14
N VAL A 208 5.38 -13.58 -28.71
CA VAL A 208 4.80 -14.05 -27.46
C VAL A 208 3.86 -15.20 -27.75
N SER A 209 4.13 -16.39 -27.21
CA SER A 209 3.28 -17.57 -27.34
C SER A 209 2.33 -17.69 -26.13
N ASP A 210 1.03 -17.71 -26.41
CA ASP A 210 -0.04 -18.05 -25.47
C ASP A 210 -0.21 -19.58 -25.48
N PRO A 211 -0.32 -20.31 -24.34
CA PRO A 211 -0.57 -19.84 -22.96
C PRO A 211 0.63 -19.82 -22.02
N HIS A 212 1.83 -20.15 -22.49
CA HIS A 212 3.00 -20.29 -21.63
C HIS A 212 3.74 -18.97 -21.37
N GLU A 213 3.25 -17.86 -21.94
CA GLU A 213 3.88 -16.55 -21.91
C GLU A 213 5.36 -16.64 -22.33
N THR A 214 5.68 -17.56 -23.24
CA THR A 214 7.04 -17.76 -23.74
C THR A 214 7.35 -16.66 -24.74
N VAL A 215 8.57 -16.12 -24.68
CA VAL A 215 9.01 -15.05 -25.59
C VAL A 215 10.20 -15.53 -26.38
N GLU A 216 10.06 -15.52 -27.70
CA GLU A 216 11.13 -15.87 -28.63
C GLU A 216 11.56 -14.63 -29.42
N LEU A 217 12.86 -14.51 -29.62
CA LEU A 217 13.46 -13.43 -30.39
C LEU A 217 13.68 -13.91 -31.82
N CYS A 218 13.04 -13.25 -32.79
CA CYS A 218 13.00 -13.68 -34.19
C CYS A 218 13.48 -12.57 -35.12
N ASP A 219 14.04 -12.98 -36.25
CA ASP A 219 14.47 -12.09 -37.34
C ASP A 219 15.42 -10.97 -36.88
N VAL A 220 16.36 -11.33 -36.00
CA VAL A 220 17.38 -10.40 -35.46
C VAL A 220 18.76 -10.72 -36.01
N ILE A 221 19.58 -9.68 -36.17
CA ILE A 221 20.98 -9.79 -36.56
C ILE A 221 21.82 -9.50 -35.34
N THR A 222 22.68 -10.45 -34.97
CA THR A 222 23.62 -10.30 -33.85
C THR A 222 24.97 -9.80 -34.34
N GLU A 223 25.59 -8.92 -33.54
CA GLU A 223 26.95 -8.42 -33.71
C GLU A 223 27.76 -8.62 -32.41
N GLU A 224 29.08 -8.47 -32.47
CA GLU A 224 29.95 -8.56 -31.28
C GLU A 224 29.58 -7.48 -30.26
N LEU A 225 29.50 -7.85 -28.99
CA LEU A 225 29.07 -6.96 -27.93
C LEU A 225 30.13 -5.90 -27.61
N THR A 226 29.77 -4.64 -27.86
CA THR A 226 30.51 -3.46 -27.41
C THR A 226 29.77 -2.76 -26.26
N PRO A 227 30.43 -1.94 -25.42
CA PRO A 227 29.76 -1.12 -24.42
C PRO A 227 28.66 -0.22 -25.01
N GLU A 228 28.92 0.34 -26.19
CA GLU A 228 27.97 1.15 -26.96
C GLU A 228 26.80 0.30 -27.47
N GLY A 229 27.08 -0.92 -27.96
CA GLY A 229 26.08 -1.90 -28.39
C GLY A 229 25.14 -2.27 -27.25
N ARG A 230 25.69 -2.63 -26.07
CA ARG A 230 24.90 -2.91 -24.86
C ARG A 230 24.00 -1.74 -24.48
N LYS A 231 24.53 -0.52 -24.54
CA LYS A 231 23.76 0.70 -24.23
C LYS A 231 22.68 0.96 -25.27
N ALA A 232 22.97 0.73 -26.55
CA ALA A 232 22.02 0.86 -27.65
C ALA A 232 20.87 -0.15 -27.51
N ASP A 233 21.18 -1.40 -27.20
CA ASP A 233 20.22 -2.46 -26.92
C ASP A 233 19.28 -2.11 -25.78
N LYS A 234 19.83 -1.71 -24.62
CA LYS A 234 19.03 -1.28 -23.46
C LYS A 234 18.13 -0.09 -23.79
N LYS A 235 18.66 0.91 -24.51
CA LYS A 235 17.90 2.10 -24.92
C LYS A 235 16.79 1.76 -25.91
N ALA A 236 17.06 0.88 -26.88
CA ALA A 236 16.08 0.43 -27.86
C ALA A 236 14.94 -0.35 -27.18
N PHE A 237 15.28 -1.26 -26.27
CA PHE A 237 14.31 -2.00 -25.47
C PHE A 237 13.41 -1.06 -24.66
N VAL A 238 14.01 -0.09 -23.96
CA VAL A 238 13.23 0.86 -23.16
C VAL A 238 12.32 1.73 -24.03
N LYS A 239 12.80 2.20 -25.18
CA LYS A 239 11.98 2.95 -26.14
C LYS A 239 10.81 2.11 -26.65
N MET A 240 11.06 0.85 -26.99
CA MET A 240 10.04 -0.10 -27.44
C MET A 240 8.96 -0.28 -26.38
N VAL A 241 9.35 -0.60 -25.14
CA VAL A 241 8.39 -0.83 -24.05
C VAL A 241 7.61 0.45 -23.72
N LYS A 242 8.26 1.62 -23.67
CA LYS A 242 7.56 2.91 -23.47
C LYS A 242 6.49 3.13 -24.53
N GLY A 243 6.72 2.71 -25.77
CA GLY A 243 5.76 2.81 -26.87
C GLY A 243 4.54 1.89 -26.79
N LEU A 244 4.54 0.90 -25.88
CA LEU A 244 3.39 0.01 -25.65
C LEU A 244 2.34 0.61 -24.71
N PHE A 245 2.67 1.70 -24.01
CA PHE A 245 1.80 2.32 -23.01
C PHE A 245 1.44 3.74 -23.43
N GLU A 246 0.17 4.11 -23.22
CA GLU A 246 -0.23 5.53 -23.23
C GLU A 246 0.38 6.26 -22.02
N TRP A 247 0.34 5.61 -20.85
CA TRP A 247 0.91 6.09 -19.60
C TRP A 247 1.70 4.96 -18.93
N VAL A 248 3.01 5.12 -18.77
CA VAL A 248 3.87 4.06 -18.21
C VAL A 248 3.61 3.91 -16.69
N PRO A 249 3.16 2.72 -16.24
CA PRO A 249 2.99 2.37 -14.82
C PRO A 249 4.21 2.71 -13.96
N ARG A 250 4.01 3.13 -12.70
CA ARG A 250 5.11 3.51 -11.81
C ARG A 250 6.14 2.40 -11.59
N ASP A 251 5.70 1.15 -11.44
CA ASP A 251 6.57 -0.01 -11.26
C ASP A 251 7.45 -0.28 -12.49
N VAL A 252 6.85 -0.29 -13.68
CA VAL A 252 7.56 -0.46 -14.95
C VAL A 252 8.47 0.73 -15.21
N ARG A 253 8.05 1.96 -14.90
CA ARG A 253 8.87 3.16 -15.06
C ARG A 253 10.18 3.07 -14.29
N VAL A 254 10.15 2.61 -13.04
CA VAL A 254 11.36 2.39 -12.24
C VAL A 254 12.25 1.33 -12.88
N TRP A 255 11.67 0.21 -13.31
CA TRP A 255 12.44 -0.85 -13.96
C TRP A 255 13.10 -0.39 -15.27
N LEU A 256 12.38 0.34 -16.12
CA LEU A 256 12.90 0.92 -17.36
C LEU A 256 14.00 1.96 -17.10
N GLN A 257 13.86 2.79 -16.06
CA GLN A 257 14.92 3.72 -15.66
C GLN A 257 16.18 2.96 -15.25
N ASN A 258 16.05 1.86 -14.50
CA ASN A 258 17.19 1.04 -14.09
C ASN A 258 17.87 0.33 -15.28
N ILE A 259 17.11 0.00 -16.33
CA ILE A 259 17.67 -0.47 -17.61
C ILE A 259 18.49 0.65 -18.28
N GLU A 260 17.96 1.87 -18.35
CA GLU A 260 18.66 3.04 -18.91
C GLU A 260 19.92 3.42 -18.10
N ASP A 261 19.87 3.25 -16.77
CA ASP A 261 20.99 3.47 -15.85
C ASP A 261 22.07 2.38 -15.96
N GLY A 262 21.86 1.37 -16.80
CA GLY A 262 22.85 0.34 -17.11
C GLY A 262 23.05 -0.69 -16.00
N TRP A 263 22.01 -0.99 -15.22
CA TRP A 263 22.08 -2.06 -14.22
C TRP A 263 22.42 -3.41 -14.85
N ASP A 264 23.03 -4.29 -14.06
CA ASP A 264 23.35 -5.65 -14.48
C ASP A 264 22.09 -6.41 -14.97
N ASP A 265 22.23 -7.19 -16.04
CA ASP A 265 21.10 -7.86 -16.69
C ASP A 265 20.46 -8.94 -15.80
N ALA A 266 21.25 -9.66 -14.99
CA ALA A 266 20.72 -10.63 -14.03
C ALA A 266 19.94 -9.95 -12.90
N LEU A 267 20.40 -8.78 -12.46
CA LEU A 267 19.68 -7.96 -11.47
C LEU A 267 18.35 -7.43 -12.04
N LEU A 268 18.34 -6.99 -13.30
CA LEU A 268 17.16 -6.48 -13.99
C LEU A 268 16.09 -7.55 -14.19
N MET A 269 16.49 -8.80 -14.48
CA MET A 269 15.58 -9.95 -14.57
C MET A 269 14.92 -10.29 -13.24
N ASN A 270 15.62 -10.02 -12.13
CA ASN A 270 15.13 -10.26 -10.78
C ASN A 270 14.69 -8.97 -10.06
N HIS A 271 14.31 -7.93 -10.82
CA HIS A 271 13.95 -6.63 -10.27
C HIS A 271 12.69 -6.70 -9.39
N ILE A 272 12.75 -6.17 -8.16
CA ILE A 272 11.73 -6.39 -7.12
C ILE A 272 10.31 -5.94 -7.50
N TYR A 273 10.17 -4.89 -8.31
CA TYR A 273 8.86 -4.38 -8.76
C TYR A 273 8.25 -5.14 -9.94
N MET A 274 9.03 -6.02 -10.57
CA MET A 274 8.55 -6.85 -11.68
C MET A 274 7.93 -8.18 -11.20
N PHE A 275 7.75 -8.33 -9.89
CA PHE A 275 7.01 -9.41 -9.25
C PHE A 275 5.56 -9.00 -8.93
N ASP A 276 4.72 -10.00 -8.67
CA ASP A 276 3.42 -9.81 -8.02
C ASP A 276 3.60 -9.39 -6.55
N SER A 277 2.54 -8.91 -5.90
CA SER A 277 2.63 -8.35 -4.55
C SER A 277 3.16 -9.32 -3.49
N ASP A 278 2.73 -10.59 -3.54
CA ASP A 278 3.14 -11.61 -2.56
C ASP A 278 4.62 -11.95 -2.75
N SER A 279 5.03 -12.17 -4.00
CA SER A 279 6.42 -12.37 -4.38
C SER A 279 7.29 -11.16 -4.01
N THR A 280 6.82 -9.93 -4.24
CA THR A 280 7.53 -8.70 -3.84
C THR A 280 7.71 -8.66 -2.32
N PHE A 281 6.70 -9.01 -1.53
CA PHE A 281 6.86 -9.08 -0.07
C PHE A 281 7.90 -10.12 0.34
N GLY A 282 7.87 -11.32 -0.26
CA GLY A 282 8.89 -12.35 -0.06
C GLY A 282 10.30 -11.84 -0.39
N GLN A 283 10.47 -11.16 -1.52
CA GLN A 283 11.74 -10.54 -1.91
C GLN A 283 12.17 -9.44 -0.95
N PHE A 284 11.25 -8.61 -0.48
CA PHE A 284 11.54 -7.61 0.55
C PHE A 284 12.07 -8.24 1.84
N ILE A 285 11.53 -9.39 2.28
CA ILE A 285 12.06 -10.10 3.45
C ILE A 285 13.49 -10.58 3.18
N THR A 286 13.79 -11.10 2.00
CA THR A 286 15.15 -11.45 1.58
C THR A 286 16.10 -10.24 1.63
N LEU A 287 15.69 -9.10 1.09
CA LEU A 287 16.46 -7.85 1.15
C LEU A 287 16.70 -7.42 2.60
N TYR A 288 15.66 -7.40 3.43
CA TYR A 288 15.77 -7.04 4.84
C TYR A 288 16.75 -7.95 5.59
N GLN A 289 16.71 -9.27 5.33
CA GLN A 289 17.68 -10.22 5.88
C GLN A 289 19.10 -9.94 5.37
N GLY A 290 19.26 -9.53 4.11
CA GLY A 290 20.53 -9.07 3.55
C GLY A 290 21.11 -7.88 4.32
N VAL A 291 20.30 -6.84 4.56
CA VAL A 291 20.72 -5.68 5.36
C VAL A 291 21.03 -6.08 6.81
N LEU A 292 20.26 -7.01 7.39
CA LEU A 292 20.50 -7.51 8.74
C LEU A 292 21.84 -8.24 8.85
N LYS A 293 22.15 -9.14 7.91
CA LYS A 293 23.45 -9.82 7.82
C LYS A 293 24.59 -8.82 7.67
N LEU A 294 24.40 -7.80 6.83
CA LEU A 294 25.36 -6.71 6.66
C LEU A 294 25.58 -5.95 7.97
N LYS A 295 24.52 -5.64 8.73
CA LYS A 295 24.63 -4.98 10.03
C LYS A 295 25.36 -5.83 11.07
N GLU A 296 25.07 -7.13 11.12
CA GLU A 296 25.63 -8.05 12.12
C GLU A 296 27.09 -8.41 11.85
N LYS A 297 27.46 -8.62 10.57
CA LYS A 297 28.77 -9.15 10.16
C LYS A 297 29.62 -8.17 9.36
N GLY A 298 29.01 -7.14 8.81
CA GLY A 298 29.60 -6.28 7.79
C GLY A 298 30.28 -5.02 8.30
N GLY A 299 30.27 -4.70 9.60
CA GLY A 299 31.06 -3.62 10.22
C GLY A 299 31.17 -2.34 9.35
N GLN A 300 32.33 -2.14 8.70
CA GLN A 300 32.58 -1.02 7.78
C GLN A 300 31.68 -1.06 6.53
N LYS A 301 31.47 -2.21 5.90
CA LYS A 301 30.56 -2.35 4.75
C LYS A 301 29.12 -1.93 5.07
N TYR A 302 28.67 -2.12 6.31
CA TYR A 302 27.37 -1.61 6.74
C TYR A 302 27.36 -0.08 6.85
N LYS A 303 28.44 0.53 7.36
CA LYS A 303 28.57 1.99 7.37
C LYS A 303 28.58 2.53 5.95
N ASP A 304 29.40 1.97 5.07
CA ASP A 304 29.49 2.34 3.66
C ASP A 304 28.11 2.24 2.98
N PHE A 305 27.37 1.16 3.24
CA PHE A 305 26.00 0.98 2.75
C PHE A 305 25.06 2.09 3.21
N ILE A 306 25.04 2.42 4.52
CA ILE A 306 24.17 3.47 5.06
C ILE A 306 24.59 4.87 4.57
N GLU A 307 25.88 5.06 4.27
CA GLU A 307 26.46 6.30 3.77
C GLU A 307 26.30 6.50 2.26
N LEU A 308 25.84 5.49 1.51
CA LEU A 308 25.48 5.64 0.10
C LEU A 308 24.49 6.80 -0.07
N PRO A 309 24.70 7.72 -1.04
CA PRO A 309 23.80 8.87 -1.26
C PRO A 309 22.33 8.47 -1.39
N ARG A 310 22.05 7.36 -2.11
CA ARG A 310 20.70 6.81 -2.25
C ARG A 310 20.08 6.36 -0.92
N MET A 311 20.87 5.77 -0.01
CA MET A 311 20.38 5.33 1.31
C MET A 311 20.15 6.51 2.25
N GLN A 312 21.01 7.53 2.17
CA GLN A 312 20.88 8.75 2.95
C GLN A 312 19.62 9.55 2.62
N SER A 313 19.09 9.43 1.39
CA SER A 313 17.81 10.06 1.01
C SER A 313 16.62 9.63 1.87
N TYR A 314 16.72 8.47 2.53
CA TYR A 314 15.70 7.93 3.44
C TYR A 314 15.95 8.28 4.91
N ASN A 315 17.00 9.05 5.23
CA ASN A 315 17.24 9.48 6.60
C ASN A 315 16.16 10.47 7.06
N GLY A 316 15.80 10.41 8.34
CA GLY A 316 14.78 11.30 8.90
C GLY A 316 13.33 10.91 8.55
N TRP A 317 13.11 9.76 7.92
CA TRP A 317 11.79 9.24 7.53
C TRP A 317 10.72 9.32 8.64
N HIS A 318 11.12 9.04 9.89
CA HIS A 318 10.26 9.09 11.07
C HIS A 318 9.67 10.49 11.39
N ALA A 319 10.30 11.57 10.92
CA ALA A 319 9.78 12.93 11.10
C ALA A 319 8.71 13.29 10.05
N ILE A 320 8.79 12.67 8.87
CA ILE A 320 7.80 12.82 7.79
C ILE A 320 6.56 11.98 8.11
N GLY A 321 6.76 10.80 8.69
CA GLY A 321 5.69 9.85 8.98
C GLY A 321 5.26 9.06 7.74
N PHE A 322 4.11 8.40 7.83
CA PHE A 322 3.52 7.64 6.73
C PHE A 322 2.12 8.16 6.40
N LYS A 323 1.76 8.18 5.13
CA LYS A 323 0.38 8.42 4.69
C LYS A 323 -0.52 7.27 5.17
N TRP A 324 -0.07 6.03 4.98
CA TRP A 324 -0.87 4.84 5.25
C TRP A 324 -0.95 4.51 6.74
N LYS A 325 -2.18 4.33 7.24
CA LYS A 325 -2.41 4.00 8.66
C LYS A 325 -1.71 2.70 9.06
N ILE A 326 -1.66 1.72 8.17
CA ILE A 326 -1.04 0.42 8.46
C ILE A 326 0.45 0.59 8.82
N LEU A 327 1.18 1.48 8.14
CA LEU A 327 2.57 1.79 8.46
C LEU A 327 2.69 2.70 9.70
N ARG A 328 1.82 3.71 9.84
CA ARG A 328 1.79 4.60 11.03
C ARG A 328 1.55 3.85 12.33
N ALA A 329 0.67 2.84 12.32
CA ALA A 329 0.34 2.05 13.51
C ALA A 329 1.57 1.41 14.15
N ASN A 330 2.62 1.12 13.38
CA ASN A 330 3.88 0.63 13.92
C ASN A 330 4.71 1.71 14.62
N MET A 331 4.72 2.94 14.08
CA MET A 331 5.45 4.07 14.68
C MET A 331 4.85 4.52 16.00
N ASP A 332 3.52 4.57 16.07
CA ASP A 332 2.78 5.06 17.23
C ASP A 332 2.63 3.99 18.32
N TYR A 333 3.24 2.81 18.12
CA TYR A 333 3.08 1.71 19.03
C TYR A 333 3.87 1.87 20.34
N ILE A 334 3.18 1.62 21.46
CA ILE A 334 3.77 1.48 22.79
C ILE A 334 3.42 0.10 23.34
N ASP A 335 4.42 -0.65 23.83
CA ASP A 335 4.17 -2.00 24.38
C ASP A 335 3.26 -1.92 25.60
N PRO A 336 2.19 -2.73 25.72
CA PRO A 336 1.34 -2.74 26.90
C PRO A 336 2.13 -3.00 28.19
N ARG A 337 3.24 -3.73 28.12
CA ARG A 337 4.17 -3.92 29.25
C ARG A 337 5.00 -2.67 29.51
N GLU A 338 5.34 -1.92 28.46
CA GLU A 338 5.96 -0.60 28.60
C GLU A 338 4.99 0.42 29.17
N GLU A 339 3.70 0.28 28.93
CA GLU A 339 2.66 1.11 29.54
C GLU A 339 2.60 0.92 31.07
N GLN A 340 2.97 -0.27 31.55
CA GLN A 340 3.05 -0.63 32.97
C GLN A 340 4.35 -0.17 33.65
N LEU A 341 5.36 0.24 32.88
CA LEU A 341 6.61 0.77 33.44
C LEU A 341 6.38 2.12 34.13
N ASP A 342 7.20 2.41 35.13
CA ASP A 342 7.21 3.72 35.75
C ASP A 342 7.74 4.80 34.79
N VAL A 343 7.54 6.07 35.15
CA VAL A 343 7.91 7.22 34.31
C VAL A 343 9.41 7.24 34.00
N LEU A 344 10.25 6.80 34.95
CA LEU A 344 11.70 6.85 34.83
C LEU A 344 12.22 5.73 33.91
N GLU A 345 11.64 4.54 34.00
CA GLU A 345 11.91 3.40 33.12
C GLU A 345 11.43 3.66 31.69
N LYS A 346 10.26 4.26 31.51
CA LYS A 346 9.79 4.75 30.20
C LYS A 346 10.78 5.72 29.58
N ALA A 347 11.19 6.74 30.33
CA ALA A 347 12.16 7.73 29.87
C ALA A 347 13.52 7.10 29.51
N ARG A 348 14.01 6.12 30.29
CA ARG A 348 15.25 5.38 29.98
C ARG A 348 15.13 4.57 28.69
N LEU A 349 13.99 3.92 28.47
CA LEU A 349 13.74 3.12 27.28
C LEU A 349 13.62 3.99 26.03
N GLU A 350 12.91 5.12 26.12
CA GLU A 350 12.82 6.13 25.06
C GLU A 350 14.19 6.70 24.74
N LEU A 351 14.99 7.07 25.75
CA LEU A 351 16.36 7.54 25.56
C LEU A 351 17.23 6.48 24.86
N LYS A 352 17.07 5.20 25.21
CA LYS A 352 17.79 4.09 24.55
C LYS A 352 17.37 3.94 23.09
N ARG A 353 16.08 4.07 22.78
CA ARG A 353 15.55 4.03 21.40
C ARG A 353 15.99 5.23 20.59
N GLU A 354 16.03 6.41 21.20
CA GLU A 354 16.45 7.65 20.55
C GLU A 354 17.95 7.68 20.26
N LYS A 355 18.74 7.05 21.14
CA LYS A 355 20.17 6.83 20.94
C LYS A 355 20.51 5.74 19.94
N ASP A 356 19.56 4.93 19.44
CA ASP A 356 19.83 3.96 18.36
C ASP A 356 19.97 4.72 17.03
N PRO A 357 21.20 4.89 16.48
CA PRO A 357 21.40 5.64 15.25
C PRO A 357 20.72 4.97 14.04
N SER A 358 20.45 3.66 14.13
CA SER A 358 19.75 2.91 13.07
C SER A 358 18.25 3.15 13.06
N ARG A 359 17.68 3.81 14.07
CA ARG A 359 16.26 4.18 14.08
C ARG A 359 15.93 5.21 13.01
N LYS A 360 16.85 6.15 12.77
CA LYS A 360 16.60 7.34 11.92
C LYS A 360 17.02 7.15 10.46
N ASN A 361 17.67 6.03 10.12
CA ASN A 361 18.16 5.74 8.78
C ASN A 361 17.29 4.69 8.06
N VAL A 362 17.70 4.33 6.83
CA VAL A 362 17.00 3.34 5.99
C VAL A 362 16.76 2.00 6.68
N PHE A 363 17.65 1.55 7.56
CA PHE A 363 17.45 0.28 8.27
C PHE A 363 16.27 0.36 9.24
N GLY A 364 16.12 1.48 9.95
CA GLY A 364 14.97 1.76 10.80
C GLY A 364 13.66 1.79 10.02
N LEU A 365 13.69 2.38 8.82
CA LEU A 365 12.55 2.40 7.90
C LEU A 365 12.14 0.98 7.48
N LEU A 366 13.10 0.19 6.97
CA LEU A 366 12.85 -1.19 6.53
C LEU A 366 12.36 -2.08 7.69
N ARG A 367 12.92 -1.90 8.89
CA ARG A 367 12.46 -2.61 10.10
C ARG A 367 11.00 -2.28 10.42
N THR A 368 10.62 -1.01 10.32
CA THR A 368 9.25 -0.54 10.60
C THR A 368 8.27 -1.10 9.58
N VAL A 369 8.62 -1.05 8.30
CA VAL A 369 7.86 -1.71 7.21
C VAL A 369 7.71 -3.20 7.51
N LYS A 370 8.80 -3.92 7.78
CA LYS A 370 8.75 -5.38 8.07
C LYS A 370 7.86 -5.70 9.27
N ASN A 371 7.90 -4.89 10.33
CA ASN A 371 7.10 -5.13 11.52
C ASN A 371 5.61 -4.84 11.30
N THR A 372 5.27 -4.01 10.31
CA THR A 372 3.88 -3.73 9.93
C THR A 372 3.15 -4.99 9.44
N TRP A 373 3.85 -5.86 8.72
CA TRP A 373 3.27 -7.03 8.04
C TRP A 373 3.36 -8.33 8.84
N SER A 374 3.21 -8.22 10.16
CA SER A 374 3.29 -9.32 11.13
C SER A 374 1.99 -10.15 11.16
N HIS A 375 1.94 -11.30 11.87
CA HIS A 375 0.92 -12.37 11.72
C HIS A 375 -0.55 -11.92 11.47
N PRO A 376 -1.14 -10.94 12.19
CA PRO A 376 -2.51 -10.49 11.91
C PRO A 376 -2.67 -9.67 10.63
N ALA A 377 -1.60 -9.05 10.11
CA ALA A 377 -1.59 -8.28 8.88
C ALA A 377 -1.14 -9.09 7.65
N ARG A 378 -0.90 -10.41 7.80
CA ARG A 378 -0.39 -11.26 6.71
C ARG A 378 -1.30 -11.23 5.48
N HIS A 379 -2.63 -11.23 5.70
CA HIS A 379 -3.62 -11.20 4.62
C HIS A 379 -3.60 -9.91 3.81
N LEU A 380 -2.99 -8.85 4.35
CA LEU A 380 -2.94 -7.56 3.71
C LEU A 380 -1.69 -7.42 2.79
N GLN A 381 -0.79 -8.41 2.78
CA GLN A 381 0.47 -8.37 2.02
C GLN A 381 0.26 -8.17 0.52
N GLU A 382 -0.92 -8.52 -0.01
CA GLU A 382 -1.33 -8.21 -1.38
C GLU A 382 -1.28 -6.71 -1.72
N PHE A 383 -1.42 -5.82 -0.72
CA PHE A 383 -1.30 -4.37 -0.87
C PHE A 383 0.12 -3.84 -0.65
N PHE A 384 1.06 -4.69 -0.26
CA PHE A 384 2.42 -4.29 0.10
C PHE A 384 3.07 -3.44 -0.99
N LEU A 385 3.05 -3.94 -2.23
CA LEU A 385 3.69 -3.26 -3.35
C LEU A 385 3.04 -1.90 -3.62
N ALA A 386 1.71 -1.82 -3.63
CA ALA A 386 0.98 -0.56 -3.85
C ALA A 386 1.32 0.49 -2.78
N ILE A 387 1.33 0.07 -1.51
CA ILE A 387 1.69 0.94 -0.39
C ILE A 387 3.13 1.42 -0.54
N MET A 388 4.08 0.51 -0.78
CA MET A 388 5.50 0.88 -0.90
C MET A 388 5.75 1.82 -2.08
N ILE A 389 5.12 1.59 -3.23
CA ILE A 389 5.24 2.48 -4.40
C ILE A 389 4.66 3.86 -4.14
N SER A 390 3.57 3.95 -3.36
CA SER A 390 2.94 5.23 -3.02
C SER A 390 3.72 6.02 -1.97
N GLU A 391 4.38 5.35 -1.02
CA GLU A 391 5.13 5.99 0.08
C GLU A 391 6.59 6.27 -0.33
N TYR A 392 7.26 5.28 -0.90
CA TYR A 392 8.66 5.31 -1.25
C TYR A 392 8.92 4.58 -2.57
N LEU A 393 8.57 5.24 -3.68
CA LEU A 393 8.68 4.69 -5.04
C LEU A 393 10.02 3.98 -5.31
N GLN A 394 11.15 4.51 -4.84
CA GLN A 394 12.48 3.95 -5.15
C GLN A 394 13.06 3.03 -4.08
N LEU A 395 12.47 2.94 -2.88
CA LEU A 395 13.13 2.34 -1.71
C LEU A 395 13.54 0.88 -1.94
N LEU A 396 12.62 0.04 -2.42
CA LEU A 396 12.92 -1.39 -2.58
C LEU A 396 13.96 -1.63 -3.68
N SER A 397 13.85 -0.87 -4.78
CA SER A 397 14.78 -0.87 -5.90
C SER A 397 16.19 -0.44 -5.47
N ASP A 398 16.31 0.67 -4.74
CA ASP A 398 17.58 1.17 -4.25
C ASP A 398 18.27 0.22 -3.27
N VAL A 399 17.50 -0.37 -2.35
CA VAL A 399 18.03 -1.36 -1.39
C VAL A 399 18.48 -2.62 -2.12
N GLN A 400 17.72 -3.08 -3.11
CA GLN A 400 18.09 -4.20 -3.97
C GLN A 400 19.42 -3.96 -4.67
N LYS A 401 19.60 -2.79 -5.31
CA LYS A 401 20.86 -2.43 -5.99
C LYS A 401 22.03 -2.33 -5.03
N ALA A 402 21.85 -1.64 -3.91
CA ALA A 402 22.92 -1.45 -2.93
C ALA A 402 23.38 -2.78 -2.33
N LEU A 403 22.46 -3.71 -2.04
CA LEU A 403 22.84 -5.05 -1.57
C LEU A 403 23.51 -5.88 -2.66
N TYR A 404 23.08 -5.75 -3.92
CA TYR A 404 23.72 -6.41 -5.06
C TYR A 404 25.18 -5.95 -5.20
N ASP A 405 25.42 -4.64 -5.17
CA ASP A 405 26.76 -4.05 -5.29
C ASP A 405 27.68 -4.42 -4.13
N CYS A 406 27.12 -4.58 -2.93
CA CYS A 406 27.88 -5.06 -1.78
C CYS A 406 28.08 -6.59 -1.77
N GLY A 407 27.49 -7.32 -2.72
CA GLY A 407 27.54 -8.78 -2.80
C GLY A 407 26.70 -9.51 -1.75
N TYR A 408 25.65 -8.88 -1.20
CA TYR A 408 24.72 -9.46 -0.22
C TYR A 408 23.35 -9.82 -0.82
N TYR A 409 23.19 -9.63 -2.12
CA TYR A 409 22.02 -10.03 -2.89
C TYR A 409 22.48 -10.60 -4.24
N GLY A 410 21.80 -11.63 -4.72
CA GLY A 410 22.01 -12.10 -6.09
C GLY A 410 23.22 -13.01 -6.35
N GLN A 411 23.86 -13.56 -5.31
CA GLN A 411 25.05 -14.42 -5.43
C GLN A 411 24.85 -15.68 -6.32
N ASN A 412 23.60 -16.08 -6.57
CA ASN A 412 23.22 -17.20 -7.43
C ASN A 412 22.34 -16.75 -8.62
N LEU A 413 22.30 -15.45 -8.96
CA LEU A 413 21.53 -15.00 -10.12
C LEU A 413 22.32 -15.28 -11.39
N SER A 414 22.09 -16.44 -11.99
CA SER A 414 22.52 -16.74 -13.34
C SER A 414 21.38 -16.46 -14.31
N LEU A 415 21.68 -15.78 -15.42
CA LEU A 415 20.73 -15.63 -16.53
C LEU A 415 20.35 -16.97 -17.18
N MET A 416 21.19 -18.00 -16.98
CA MET A 416 20.95 -19.36 -17.47
C MET A 416 19.97 -20.16 -16.59
N ASP A 417 19.69 -19.69 -15.37
CA ASP A 417 18.78 -20.37 -14.44
C ASP A 417 17.31 -19.92 -14.62
N PHE A 418 17.05 -18.91 -15.46
CA PHE A 418 15.70 -18.46 -15.76
C PHE A 418 15.08 -19.32 -16.88
N PRO A 419 13.89 -19.90 -16.67
CA PRO A 419 13.20 -20.69 -17.69
C PRO A 419 12.77 -19.84 -18.89
#